data_AF-A0A3M2DM06-F1
#
_entry.id   AF-A0A3M2DM06-F1
#
_cell.length_a   1.000
_cell.length_b   1.000
_cell.length_c   1.000
_cell.angle_alpha   90.00
_cell.angle_beta   90.00
_cell.angle_gamma   90.00
#
_symmetry.space_group_name_H-M   'P 1'
#
loop_
_entity.id
_entity.type
_entity.pdbx_description
1 polymer ?
#
loop_
_entity_poly.entity_id
_entity_poly.type
_entity_poly.pdbx_seq_one_letter_code
_entity_poly.pdbx_strand_id
1 'polypeptide(L)'
;MRRKILRAAAAARKGPTASCATTGKHVPRPFHTFVGVDLGGARGKSTAIARLAGGDDGRAVVQEVLPRAPGGRPWHDDALVTYVAALGAGTAVAIDAPLTLPACIRCVEATCPGQAACADPAVVWLNTIGAELAAADADRDRIAAAITGSVAPAPAVRPRRRPLLSPYTHRPAAVHLRHARGIRTRETLGQGTGPITARAAHVRRALARHGFALNDNLIEVSPPATVHALFGPRRARGYKRDADPWETRAEIVEQLRDLQFAPTSGFSREQVLRNDHCFDAVLSAYTAFLWARDDWQLPAESRELFARDGWIWTPEPARRA
;
A
#
# COMPACT_ATOMS: atom_id res chain seq x y z
N MET A 1 38.69 4.97 -27.07
CA MET A 1 37.99 5.78 -26.04
C MET A 1 36.66 5.20 -25.52
N ARG A 2 35.87 4.42 -26.29
CA ARG A 2 34.57 3.86 -25.81
C ARG A 2 34.64 2.59 -24.92
N ARG A 3 35.79 1.92 -24.81
CA ARG A 3 35.96 0.70 -23.97
C ARG A 3 36.38 0.97 -22.51
N LYS A 4 36.78 2.20 -22.16
CA LYS A 4 37.12 2.57 -20.76
C LYS A 4 35.90 2.99 -19.92
N ILE A 5 34.77 3.32 -20.56
CA ILE A 5 33.53 3.73 -19.86
C ILE A 5 32.73 2.51 -19.37
N LEU A 6 32.84 1.35 -20.02
CA LEU A 6 32.13 0.13 -19.64
C LEU A 6 32.73 -0.63 -18.44
N ARG A 7 33.96 -0.30 -18.00
CA ARG A 7 34.53 -0.83 -16.75
C ARG A 7 34.20 -0.01 -15.51
N ALA A 8 33.71 1.23 -15.66
CA ALA A 8 33.27 2.06 -14.53
C ALA A 8 31.88 1.66 -14.00
N ALA A 9 30.99 1.14 -14.86
CA ALA A 9 29.65 0.70 -14.47
C ALA A 9 29.63 -0.63 -13.68
N ALA A 10 30.67 -1.45 -13.78
CA ALA A 10 30.82 -2.68 -13.00
C ALA A 10 31.51 -2.47 -11.63
N ALA A 11 32.17 -1.32 -11.43
CA ALA A 11 32.87 -0.98 -10.19
C ALA A 11 32.03 -0.15 -9.19
N ALA A 12 30.86 0.36 -9.60
CA ALA A 12 29.92 1.08 -8.72
C ALA A 12 29.10 0.16 -7.77
N ARG A 13 29.44 -1.14 -7.69
CA ARG A 13 28.85 -2.11 -6.74
C ARG A 13 29.55 -2.16 -5.37
N LYS A 14 30.42 -1.21 -5.06
CA LYS A 14 30.96 -1.00 -3.70
C LYS A 14 30.73 0.45 -3.27
N GLY A 15 29.47 0.80 -3.02
CA GLY A 15 29.17 1.89 -2.09
C GLY A 15 29.71 1.52 -0.71
N PRO A 16 30.05 2.51 0.14
CA PRO A 16 30.68 2.25 1.42
C PRO A 16 29.79 1.29 2.23
N THR A 17 30.41 0.22 2.73
CA THR A 17 29.88 -0.59 3.84
C THR A 17 29.88 0.28 5.09
N ALA A 18 29.01 1.29 5.12
CA ALA A 18 28.57 1.93 6.34
C ALA A 18 27.44 1.05 6.88
N SER A 19 27.82 0.08 7.70
CA SER A 19 26.96 -0.48 8.72
C SER A 19 26.48 0.69 9.59
N CYS A 20 25.37 1.32 9.20
CA CYS A 20 24.53 2.04 10.14
C CYS A 20 23.58 0.98 10.71
N ALA A 21 24.13 0.12 11.56
CA ALA A 21 23.32 -0.54 12.56
C ALA A 21 22.81 0.57 13.48
N THR A 22 21.65 1.12 13.16
CA THR A 22 20.88 1.89 14.13
C THR A 22 20.48 0.91 15.24
N THR A 23 21.34 0.80 16.24
CA THR A 23 21.04 0.26 17.58
C THR A 23 20.13 1.22 18.36
N GLY A 24 19.25 1.94 17.66
CA GLY A 24 18.16 2.66 18.28
C GLY A 24 17.15 1.63 18.75
N LYS A 25 16.85 1.60 20.04
CA LYS A 25 15.69 0.89 20.56
C LYS A 25 14.48 1.36 19.75
N HIS A 26 13.94 0.49 18.90
CA HIS A 26 12.64 0.72 18.28
C HIS A 26 11.63 0.83 19.42
N VAL A 27 11.03 2.00 19.58
CA VAL A 27 9.95 2.20 20.56
C VAL A 27 8.65 1.92 19.80
N PRO A 28 7.91 0.84 20.13
CA PRO A 28 6.65 0.56 19.48
C PRO A 28 5.69 1.75 19.63
N ARG A 29 4.88 1.99 18.61
CA ARG A 29 3.84 3.01 18.69
C ARG A 29 2.79 2.60 19.74
N PRO A 30 2.18 3.56 20.47
CA PRO A 30 1.34 3.27 21.64
C PRO A 30 -0.07 2.77 21.30
N PHE A 31 -0.25 2.08 20.17
CA PHE A 31 -1.53 1.55 19.72
C PHE A 31 -1.70 0.12 20.21
N HIS A 32 -2.88 -0.19 20.75
CA HIS A 32 -3.27 -1.53 21.19
C HIS A 32 -4.47 -2.08 20.42
N THR A 33 -5.16 -1.22 19.65
CA THR A 33 -6.27 -1.60 18.77
C THR A 33 -5.89 -1.30 17.32
N PHE A 34 -6.11 -2.26 16.43
CA PHE A 34 -5.79 -2.14 15.01
C PHE A 34 -7.01 -2.47 14.17
N VAL A 35 -7.44 -1.50 13.36
CA VAL A 35 -8.59 -1.64 12.49
C VAL A 35 -8.11 -1.70 11.05
N GLY A 36 -8.54 -2.73 10.33
CA GLY A 36 -8.32 -2.86 8.90
C GLY A 36 -9.63 -2.71 8.15
N VAL A 37 -9.62 -1.93 7.07
CA VAL A 37 -10.78 -1.67 6.24
C VAL A 37 -10.46 -2.04 4.80
N ASP A 38 -11.10 -3.08 4.27
CA ASP A 38 -11.17 -3.24 2.81
C ASP A 38 -12.29 -2.33 2.31
N LEU A 39 -11.95 -1.18 1.73
CA LEU A 39 -12.92 -0.16 1.38
C LEU A 39 -13.56 -0.44 0.02
N GLY A 40 -14.84 -0.72 0.06
CA GLY A 40 -15.69 -0.87 -1.12
C GLY A 40 -16.07 0.46 -1.76
N GLY A 41 -16.40 0.43 -3.06
CA GLY A 41 -16.98 1.58 -3.75
C GLY A 41 -18.50 1.65 -3.53
N ALA A 42 -19.10 2.84 -3.68
CA ALA A 42 -20.51 3.07 -3.37
C ALA A 42 -21.54 2.19 -4.14
N ARG A 43 -21.15 1.55 -5.25
CA ARG A 43 -22.05 0.74 -6.11
C ARG A 43 -21.48 -0.62 -6.55
N GLY A 44 -20.47 -1.15 -5.87
CA GLY A 44 -19.80 -2.37 -6.36
C GLY A 44 -19.22 -3.23 -5.26
N LYS A 45 -17.95 -2.99 -4.92
CA LYS A 45 -17.26 -3.75 -3.88
C LYS A 45 -17.91 -3.55 -2.52
N SER A 46 -18.08 -4.65 -1.78
CA SER A 46 -18.48 -4.57 -0.38
C SER A 46 -17.33 -4.01 0.45
N THR A 47 -17.66 -3.41 1.58
CA THR A 47 -16.66 -3.01 2.58
C THR A 47 -16.66 -4.04 3.68
N ALA A 48 -15.49 -4.38 4.18
CA ALA A 48 -15.34 -5.22 5.36
C ALA A 48 -14.38 -4.55 6.34
N ILE A 49 -14.61 -4.80 7.63
CA ILE A 49 -13.75 -4.33 8.72
C ILE A 49 -13.20 -5.54 9.45
N ALA A 50 -11.94 -5.47 9.87
CA ALA A 50 -11.39 -6.36 10.88
C ALA A 50 -10.84 -5.52 12.03
N ARG A 51 -11.03 -5.97 13.27
CA ARG A 51 -10.39 -5.38 14.44
C ARG A 51 -9.53 -6.42 15.14
N LEU A 52 -8.28 -6.05 15.36
CA LEU A 52 -7.27 -6.82 16.06
C LEU A 52 -6.90 -6.07 17.34
N ALA A 53 -6.58 -6.82 18.39
CA ALA A 53 -5.90 -6.30 19.57
C ALA A 53 -4.43 -6.71 19.55
N GLY A 54 -3.53 -5.78 19.87
CA GLY A 54 -2.13 -6.09 20.14
C GLY A 54 -1.97 -6.63 21.56
N GLY A 55 -1.25 -7.74 21.69
CA GLY A 55 -0.83 -8.30 22.97
C GLY A 55 0.57 -7.81 23.36
N ASP A 56 0.85 -7.82 24.66
CA ASP A 56 2.17 -7.49 25.22
C ASP A 56 3.26 -8.48 24.80
N ASP A 57 2.87 -9.66 24.29
CA ASP A 57 3.74 -10.71 23.77
C ASP A 57 4.22 -10.45 22.32
N GLY A 58 3.88 -9.29 21.76
CA GLY A 58 4.23 -8.92 20.39
C GLY A 58 3.43 -9.68 19.33
N ARG A 59 2.25 -10.20 19.69
CA ARG A 59 1.29 -10.83 18.78
C ARG A 59 0.01 -10.01 18.65
N ALA A 60 -0.73 -10.25 17.58
CA ALA A 60 -2.05 -9.67 17.35
C ALA A 60 -3.13 -10.75 17.40
N VAL A 61 -4.27 -10.42 17.98
CA VAL A 61 -5.44 -11.30 18.08
C VAL A 61 -6.60 -10.66 17.32
N VAL A 62 -7.10 -11.35 16.29
CA VAL A 62 -8.33 -10.97 15.58
C VAL A 62 -9.50 -11.12 16.54
N GLN A 63 -10.10 -9.99 16.91
CA GLN A 63 -11.24 -9.94 17.82
C GLN A 63 -12.57 -10.00 17.07
N GLU A 64 -12.64 -9.36 15.90
CA GLU A 64 -13.84 -9.37 15.06
C GLU A 64 -13.51 -9.13 13.60
N VAL A 65 -14.36 -9.68 12.72
CA VAL A 65 -14.37 -9.40 11.29
C VAL A 65 -15.83 -9.21 10.86
N LEU A 66 -16.11 -8.05 10.29
CA LEU A 66 -17.46 -7.55 10.02
C LEU A 66 -17.63 -7.25 8.53
N PRO A 67 -18.22 -8.16 7.73
CA PRO A 67 -18.58 -7.87 6.33
C PRO A 67 -19.76 -6.89 6.20
N ARG A 68 -20.46 -6.61 7.31
CA ARG A 68 -21.61 -5.70 7.41
C ARG A 68 -21.51 -4.91 8.70
N ALA A 69 -22.10 -3.72 8.70
CA ALA A 69 -22.23 -2.90 9.90
C ALA A 69 -23.14 -3.59 10.94
N PRO A 70 -23.03 -3.23 12.24
CA PRO A 70 -23.98 -3.67 13.25
C PRO A 70 -25.44 -3.48 12.80
N GLY A 71 -26.25 -4.52 12.99
CA GLY A 71 -27.62 -4.59 12.46
C GLY A 71 -27.72 -5.06 11.00
N GLY A 72 -26.66 -5.64 10.43
CA GLY A 72 -26.67 -6.30 9.11
C GLY A 72 -26.66 -5.37 7.90
N ARG A 73 -26.61 -4.05 8.12
CA ARG A 73 -26.61 -3.04 7.05
C ARG A 73 -25.26 -2.98 6.32
N PRO A 74 -25.23 -2.51 5.05
CA PRO A 74 -23.96 -2.18 4.40
C PRO A 74 -23.18 -1.14 5.22
N TRP A 75 -21.85 -1.21 5.14
CA TRP A 75 -20.97 -0.18 5.68
C TRP A 75 -21.03 1.08 4.81
N HIS A 76 -21.94 1.99 5.15
CA HIS A 76 -21.93 3.36 4.66
C HIS A 76 -20.90 4.22 5.41
N ASP A 77 -20.62 5.42 4.89
CA ASP A 77 -19.56 6.29 5.42
C ASP A 77 -19.81 6.67 6.88
N ASP A 78 -21.03 7.09 7.22
CA ASP A 78 -21.39 7.46 8.60
C ASP A 78 -21.28 6.27 9.57
N ALA A 79 -21.68 5.08 9.15
CA ALA A 79 -21.57 3.87 9.96
C ALA A 79 -20.10 3.50 10.21
N LEU A 80 -19.27 3.57 9.17
CA LEU A 80 -17.83 3.31 9.27
C LEU A 80 -17.14 4.34 10.18
N VAL A 81 -17.39 5.63 9.96
CA VAL A 81 -16.80 6.71 10.74
C VAL A 81 -17.22 6.63 12.20
N THR A 82 -18.51 6.39 12.47
CA THR A 82 -19.04 6.24 13.84
C THR A 82 -18.41 5.05 14.55
N TYR A 83 -18.31 3.89 13.88
CA TYR A 83 -17.68 2.70 14.44
C TYR A 83 -16.21 2.96 14.80
N VAL A 84 -15.44 3.54 13.88
CA VAL A 84 -14.01 3.81 14.12
C VAL A 84 -13.83 4.87 15.22
N ALA A 85 -14.62 5.94 15.21
CA ALA A 85 -14.55 7.01 16.21
C ALA A 85 -14.82 6.51 17.63
N ALA A 86 -15.71 5.51 17.78
CA ALA A 86 -16.04 4.92 19.08
C ALA A 86 -14.89 4.13 19.72
N LEU A 87 -13.85 3.75 18.97
CA LEU A 87 -12.71 2.97 19.47
C LEU A 87 -11.65 3.84 20.18
N GLY A 88 -11.68 5.17 19.99
CA GLY A 88 -10.84 6.12 20.73
C GLY A 88 -9.36 6.15 20.31
N ALA A 89 -8.56 6.92 21.07
CA ALA A 89 -7.20 7.34 20.70
C ALA A 89 -6.15 6.22 20.65
N GLY A 90 -6.40 5.07 21.27
CA GLY A 90 -5.52 3.89 21.25
C GLY A 90 -5.58 3.06 19.97
N THR A 91 -6.22 3.58 18.92
CA THR A 91 -6.56 2.85 17.70
C THR A 91 -5.75 3.35 16.51
N ALA A 92 -5.12 2.42 15.78
CA ALA A 92 -4.59 2.67 14.44
C ALA A 92 -5.52 2.08 13.37
N VAL A 93 -5.78 2.84 12.30
CA VAL A 93 -6.71 2.47 11.23
C VAL A 93 -5.96 2.35 9.92
N ALA A 94 -6.02 1.19 9.29
CA ALA A 94 -5.47 0.91 7.98
C ALA A 94 -6.58 0.71 6.95
N ILE A 95 -6.54 1.44 5.84
CA ILE A 95 -7.54 1.38 4.78
C ILE A 95 -6.90 0.90 3.46
N ASP A 96 -7.43 -0.17 2.83
CA ASP A 96 -7.09 -0.61 1.46
C ASP A 96 -7.72 0.34 0.42
N ALA A 97 -7.32 1.61 0.46
CA ALA A 97 -7.70 2.59 -0.54
C ALA A 97 -6.77 3.80 -0.54
N PRO A 98 -6.62 4.49 -1.69
CA PRO A 98 -5.90 5.74 -1.75
C PRO A 98 -6.53 6.82 -0.85
N LEU A 99 -5.86 7.18 0.24
CA LEU A 99 -6.36 8.15 1.21
C LEU A 99 -6.22 9.61 0.74
N THR A 100 -5.38 9.84 -0.27
CA THR A 100 -5.19 11.13 -0.93
C THR A 100 -5.42 11.02 -2.44
N LEU A 101 -5.79 12.16 -3.04
CA LEU A 101 -6.04 12.29 -4.47
C LEU A 101 -4.73 12.62 -5.22
N PRO A 102 -4.61 12.27 -6.51
CA PRO A 102 -3.50 12.70 -7.35
C PRO A 102 -3.41 14.23 -7.41
N ALA A 103 -2.19 14.75 -7.56
CA ALA A 103 -1.88 16.18 -7.44
C ALA A 103 -2.79 17.06 -8.29
N CYS A 104 -3.00 16.71 -9.57
CA CYS A 104 -3.83 17.50 -10.47
C CYS A 104 -5.32 17.51 -10.09
N ILE A 105 -5.82 16.53 -9.35
CA ILE A 105 -7.23 16.42 -8.95
C ILE A 105 -7.50 17.19 -7.66
N ARG A 106 -6.50 17.36 -6.80
CA ARG A 106 -6.56 18.21 -5.61
C ARG A 106 -6.05 19.64 -5.86
N CYS A 107 -5.68 19.97 -7.10
CA CYS A 107 -5.13 21.27 -7.45
C CYS A 107 -6.18 22.37 -7.28
N VAL A 108 -5.79 23.49 -6.70
CA VAL A 108 -6.65 24.67 -6.46
C VAL A 108 -6.20 25.90 -7.24
N GLU A 109 -5.18 25.76 -8.10
CA GLU A 109 -4.69 26.86 -8.94
C GLU A 109 -5.78 27.36 -9.89
N ALA A 110 -6.00 28.67 -9.91
CA ALA A 110 -7.01 29.29 -10.77
C ALA A 110 -6.71 29.11 -12.27
N THR A 111 -5.42 29.06 -12.63
CA THR A 111 -4.96 28.78 -13.99
C THR A 111 -3.80 27.80 -13.93
N CYS A 112 -4.00 26.63 -14.51
CA CYS A 112 -2.98 25.59 -14.53
C CYS A 112 -1.82 26.00 -15.46
N PRO A 113 -0.56 26.04 -14.97
CA PRO A 113 0.60 26.37 -15.80
C PRO A 113 0.99 25.23 -16.77
N GLY A 114 0.29 24.09 -16.71
CA GLY A 114 0.65 22.87 -17.42
C GLY A 114 1.70 22.05 -16.66
N GLN A 115 1.78 20.75 -16.96
CA GLN A 115 2.62 19.80 -16.20
C GLN A 115 4.12 20.13 -16.26
N ALA A 116 4.59 20.70 -17.38
CA ALA A 116 6.00 21.03 -17.57
C ALA A 116 6.47 22.19 -16.70
N ALA A 117 5.58 23.13 -16.36
CA ALA A 117 5.85 24.29 -15.52
C ALA A 117 5.18 24.20 -14.14
N CYS A 118 4.64 23.04 -13.78
CA CYS A 118 3.96 22.84 -12.51
C CYS A 118 4.96 22.72 -11.36
N ALA A 119 4.77 23.52 -10.31
CA ALA A 119 5.60 23.51 -9.10
C ALA A 119 5.08 22.57 -8.00
N ASP A 120 3.94 21.89 -8.18
CA ASP A 120 3.47 20.93 -7.16
C ASP A 120 4.52 19.81 -6.98
N PRO A 121 5.01 19.58 -5.75
CA PRO A 121 6.09 18.62 -5.51
C PRO A 121 5.82 17.21 -6.03
N ALA A 122 4.56 16.73 -6.05
CA ALA A 122 4.26 15.42 -6.61
C ALA A 122 4.38 15.38 -8.13
N VAL A 123 4.00 16.47 -8.82
CA VAL A 123 4.17 16.57 -10.28
C VAL A 123 5.65 16.65 -10.63
N VAL A 124 6.42 17.46 -9.91
CA VAL A 124 7.88 17.54 -10.05
C VAL A 124 8.52 16.17 -9.83
N TRP A 125 8.14 15.46 -8.76
CA TRP A 125 8.64 14.13 -8.46
C TRP A 125 8.31 13.12 -9.57
N LEU A 126 7.08 13.12 -10.08
CA LEU A 126 6.67 12.22 -11.16
C LEU A 126 7.46 12.47 -12.46
N ASN A 127 7.78 13.73 -12.76
CA ASN A 127 8.54 14.12 -13.95
C ASN A 127 10.05 13.88 -13.82
N THR A 128 10.55 13.70 -12.60
CA THR A 128 11.97 13.48 -12.31
C THR A 128 12.18 12.05 -11.82
N ILE A 129 12.22 11.84 -10.50
CA ILE A 129 12.48 10.55 -9.84
C ILE A 129 11.53 9.45 -10.35
N GLY A 130 10.23 9.77 -10.46
CA GLY A 130 9.24 8.82 -10.95
C GLY A 130 9.52 8.36 -12.39
N ALA A 131 9.87 9.29 -13.28
CA ALA A 131 10.18 8.99 -14.67
C ALA A 131 11.45 8.14 -14.81
N GLU A 132 12.47 8.41 -13.99
CA GLU A 132 13.70 7.62 -13.92
C GLU A 132 13.43 6.18 -13.45
N LEU A 133 12.65 6.01 -12.38
CA LEU A 133 12.24 4.70 -11.87
C LEU A 133 11.45 3.92 -12.93
N ALA A 134 10.48 4.55 -13.58
CA ALA A 134 9.67 3.91 -14.62
C ALA A 134 10.50 3.52 -15.85
N ALA A 135 11.49 4.34 -16.23
CA ALA A 135 12.40 4.03 -17.34
C ALA A 135 13.31 2.84 -16.99
N ALA A 136 13.89 2.82 -15.78
CA ALA A 136 14.74 1.73 -15.32
C ALA A 136 13.99 0.39 -15.26
N ASP A 137 12.73 0.42 -14.81
CA ASP A 137 11.87 -0.77 -14.76
C ASP A 137 11.56 -1.33 -16.16
N ALA A 138 11.19 -0.45 -17.10
CA ALA A 138 10.93 -0.85 -18.48
C ALA A 138 12.17 -1.45 -19.17
N ASP A 139 13.37 -0.98 -18.83
CA ASP A 139 14.61 -1.56 -19.33
C ASP A 139 14.92 -2.93 -18.68
N ARG A 140 14.61 -3.14 -17.39
CA ARG A 140 14.71 -4.47 -16.76
C ARG A 140 13.79 -5.49 -17.43
N ASP A 141 12.53 -5.13 -17.66
CA ASP A 141 11.56 -6.01 -18.34
C ASP A 141 12.05 -6.40 -19.74
N ARG A 142 12.64 -5.46 -20.48
CA ARG A 142 13.23 -5.72 -21.79
C ARG A 142 14.41 -6.70 -21.71
N ILE A 143 15.31 -6.52 -20.74
CA ILE A 143 16.45 -7.42 -20.54
C ILE A 143 15.96 -8.83 -20.15
N ALA A 144 14.98 -8.92 -19.26
CA ALA A 144 14.40 -10.20 -18.84
C ALA A 144 13.78 -10.94 -20.03
N ALA A 145 12.99 -10.27 -20.86
CA ALA A 145 12.38 -10.86 -22.05
C ALA A 145 13.42 -11.36 -23.06
N ALA A 146 14.51 -10.61 -23.26
CA ALA A 146 15.61 -11.01 -24.13
C ALA A 146 16.34 -12.27 -23.63
N ILE A 147 16.51 -12.41 -22.30
CA ILE A 147 17.14 -13.59 -21.69
C ILE A 147 16.24 -14.83 -21.80
N THR A 148 14.93 -14.69 -21.63
CA THR A 148 13.99 -15.81 -21.66
C THR A 148 13.62 -16.27 -23.08
N GLY A 149 14.26 -15.70 -24.12
CA GLY A 149 13.94 -16.00 -25.52
C GLY A 149 12.50 -15.62 -25.91
N SER A 150 11.82 -14.84 -25.07
CA SER A 150 10.49 -14.34 -25.35
C SER A 150 10.63 -13.22 -26.36
N VAL A 151 9.93 -13.30 -27.50
CA VAL A 151 10.00 -12.27 -28.54
C VAL A 151 9.53 -10.94 -27.94
N ALA A 152 10.47 -10.11 -27.51
CA ALA A 152 10.18 -8.73 -27.19
C ALA A 152 9.65 -8.10 -28.47
N PRO A 153 8.50 -7.40 -28.46
CA PRO A 153 8.01 -6.73 -29.65
C PRO A 153 9.11 -5.82 -30.19
N ALA A 154 9.31 -5.87 -31.51
CA ALA A 154 10.29 -5.04 -32.20
C ALA A 154 10.18 -3.58 -31.75
N PRO A 155 11.29 -2.81 -31.71
CA PRO A 155 11.23 -1.42 -31.31
C PRO A 155 10.40 -0.64 -32.33
N ALA A 156 9.10 -0.51 -32.08
CA ALA A 156 8.25 0.37 -32.85
C ALA A 156 8.85 1.77 -32.76
N VAL A 157 9.10 2.39 -33.92
CA VAL A 157 9.47 3.79 -34.07
C VAL A 157 8.61 4.59 -33.11
N ARG A 158 9.21 5.18 -32.07
CA ARG A 158 8.45 5.76 -30.95
C ARG A 158 7.56 6.89 -31.50
N PRO A 159 6.22 6.76 -31.57
CA PRO A 159 5.38 7.94 -31.69
C PRO A 159 5.67 8.80 -30.46
N ARG A 160 5.66 10.14 -30.60
CA ARG A 160 5.87 11.14 -29.54
C ARG A 160 5.45 10.57 -28.18
N ARG A 161 6.44 10.21 -27.34
CA ARG A 161 6.26 9.34 -26.18
C ARG A 161 5.10 9.86 -25.32
N ARG A 162 3.98 9.13 -25.32
CA ARG A 162 2.94 9.31 -24.32
C ARG A 162 3.63 9.26 -22.94
N PRO A 163 3.42 10.24 -22.05
CA PRO A 163 3.99 10.19 -20.71
C PRO A 163 3.63 8.85 -20.06
N LEU A 164 4.65 8.10 -19.62
CA LEU A 164 4.45 6.81 -18.94
C LEU A 164 3.71 6.98 -17.61
N LEU A 165 3.95 8.13 -16.98
CA LEU A 165 3.31 8.54 -15.75
C LEU A 165 2.39 9.73 -16.03
N SER A 166 1.31 9.80 -15.28
CA SER A 166 0.28 10.83 -15.42
C SER A 166 -0.09 11.35 -14.04
N PRO A 167 0.07 12.66 -13.76
CA PRO A 167 -0.27 13.24 -12.46
C PRO A 167 -1.79 13.29 -12.21
N TYR A 168 -2.61 12.93 -13.20
CA TYR A 168 -4.06 12.79 -13.06
C TYR A 168 -4.46 11.48 -12.38
N THR A 169 -3.67 10.42 -12.54
CA THR A 169 -4.03 9.06 -12.07
C THR A 169 -2.99 8.44 -11.16
N HIS A 170 -1.75 8.94 -11.19
CA HIS A 170 -0.64 8.42 -10.41
C HIS A 170 -0.33 9.29 -9.21
N ARG A 171 0.00 8.63 -8.10
CA ARG A 171 0.64 9.22 -6.93
C ARG A 171 2.09 8.76 -6.82
N PRO A 172 2.99 9.60 -6.31
CA PRO A 172 4.39 9.22 -6.04
C PRO A 172 4.53 7.90 -5.28
N ALA A 173 3.72 7.66 -4.24
CA ALA A 173 3.77 6.42 -3.46
C ALA A 173 3.52 5.16 -4.30
N ALA A 174 2.50 5.18 -5.16
CA ALA A 174 2.16 4.05 -6.04
C ALA A 174 3.26 3.80 -7.09
N VAL A 175 3.81 4.87 -7.68
CA VAL A 175 4.91 4.79 -8.66
C VAL A 175 6.17 4.25 -7.99
N HIS A 176 6.50 4.71 -6.80
CA HIS A 176 7.65 4.23 -6.04
C HIS A 176 7.51 2.74 -5.72
N LEU A 177 6.39 2.31 -5.12
CA LEU A 177 6.19 0.89 -4.81
C LEU A 177 6.26 0.01 -6.06
N ARG A 178 5.65 0.44 -7.17
CA ARG A 178 5.68 -0.29 -8.43
C ARG A 178 7.07 -0.44 -8.99
N HIS A 179 7.77 0.66 -9.21
CA HIS A 179 9.00 0.65 -10.01
C HIS A 179 10.27 0.48 -9.18
N ALA A 180 10.27 0.95 -7.93
CA ALA A 180 11.40 0.76 -7.02
C ALA A 180 11.33 -0.60 -6.30
N ARG A 181 10.12 -1.05 -5.89
CA ARG A 181 9.95 -2.29 -5.10
C ARG A 181 9.34 -3.46 -5.87
N GLY A 182 8.89 -3.28 -7.11
CA GLY A 182 8.22 -4.34 -7.88
C GLY A 182 6.82 -4.70 -7.37
N ILE A 183 6.28 -3.91 -6.45
CA ILE A 183 4.99 -4.15 -5.80
C ILE A 183 3.88 -3.54 -6.66
N ARG A 184 2.97 -4.38 -7.14
CA ARG A 184 1.84 -3.92 -7.96
C ARG A 184 0.79 -3.26 -7.08
N THR A 185 0.72 -1.93 -7.12
CA THR A 185 -0.35 -1.15 -6.51
C THR A 185 -1.45 -0.84 -7.52
N ARG A 186 -2.65 -0.53 -7.04
CA ARG A 186 -3.73 0.00 -7.89
C ARG A 186 -3.40 1.43 -8.31
N GLU A 187 -3.74 1.82 -9.54
CA GLU A 187 -3.72 3.22 -9.93
C GLU A 187 -4.81 3.98 -9.17
N THR A 188 -4.48 5.17 -8.66
CA THR A 188 -5.34 5.93 -7.75
C THR A 188 -6.68 6.30 -8.38
N LEU A 189 -6.69 6.68 -9.66
CA LEU A 189 -7.92 6.92 -10.44
C LEU A 189 -7.98 6.06 -11.70
N GLY A 190 -7.55 4.81 -11.59
CA GLY A 190 -7.70 3.81 -12.64
C GLY A 190 -9.14 3.30 -12.80
N GLN A 191 -9.31 2.35 -13.72
CA GLN A 191 -10.59 1.69 -13.97
C GLN A 191 -11.11 1.03 -12.68
N GLY A 192 -12.30 1.45 -12.23
CA GLY A 192 -12.97 0.91 -11.04
C GLY A 192 -12.45 1.40 -9.69
N THR A 193 -11.37 2.20 -9.62
CA THR A 193 -10.83 2.71 -8.35
C THR A 193 -11.28 4.13 -8.02
N GLY A 194 -11.72 4.91 -9.00
CA GLY A 194 -12.19 6.29 -8.81
C GLY A 194 -13.21 6.47 -7.65
N PRO A 195 -14.33 5.73 -7.63
CA PRO A 195 -15.30 5.81 -6.54
C PRO A 195 -14.74 5.42 -5.17
N ILE A 196 -13.83 4.43 -5.12
CA ILE A 196 -13.18 3.99 -3.88
C ILE A 196 -12.26 5.09 -3.36
N THR A 197 -11.46 5.69 -4.23
CA THR A 197 -10.55 6.80 -3.91
C THR A 197 -11.30 8.04 -3.44
N ALA A 198 -12.40 8.40 -4.11
CA ALA A 198 -13.25 9.52 -3.68
C ALA A 198 -13.83 9.28 -2.27
N ARG A 199 -14.31 8.06 -2.03
CA ARG A 199 -14.83 7.63 -0.73
C ARG A 199 -13.75 7.63 0.35
N ALA A 200 -12.57 7.08 0.08
CA ALA A 200 -11.43 7.07 1.00
C ALA A 200 -11.01 8.49 1.39
N ALA A 201 -10.93 9.41 0.41
CA ALA A 201 -10.65 10.81 0.67
C ALA A 201 -11.72 11.48 1.53
N HIS A 202 -13.01 11.13 1.36
CA HIS A 202 -14.10 11.59 2.22
C HIS A 202 -13.98 11.04 3.64
N VAL A 203 -13.86 9.72 3.80
CA VAL A 203 -13.72 9.02 5.08
C VAL A 203 -12.52 9.57 5.86
N ARG A 204 -11.37 9.82 5.20
CA ARG A 204 -10.21 10.47 5.83
C ARG A 204 -10.56 11.81 6.45
N ARG A 205 -11.25 12.69 5.71
CA ARG A 205 -11.65 14.02 6.21
C ARG A 205 -12.66 13.92 7.34
N ALA A 206 -13.57 12.95 7.29
CA ALA A 206 -14.54 12.71 8.35
C ALA A 206 -13.84 12.23 9.63
N LEU A 207 -12.95 11.24 9.54
CA LEU A 207 -12.16 10.71 10.65
C LEU A 207 -11.21 11.75 11.24
N ALA A 208 -10.71 12.71 10.46
CA ALA A 208 -9.89 13.81 10.98
C ALA A 208 -10.60 14.64 12.07
N ARG A 209 -11.94 14.73 12.04
CA ARG A 209 -12.74 15.39 13.09
C ARG A 209 -12.71 14.64 14.42
N HIS A 210 -12.32 13.37 14.39
CA HIS A 210 -12.20 12.48 15.54
C HIS A 210 -10.73 12.22 15.94
N GLY A 211 -9.79 13.06 15.47
CA GLY A 211 -8.38 12.96 15.83
C GLY A 211 -7.58 11.94 15.03
N PHE A 212 -8.12 11.42 13.92
CA PHE A 212 -7.37 10.53 13.02
C PHE A 212 -6.58 11.31 11.97
N ALA A 213 -5.26 11.18 11.96
CA ALA A 213 -4.35 11.88 11.09
C ALA A 213 -3.60 10.93 10.13
N LEU A 214 -3.44 11.38 8.89
CA LEU A 214 -2.75 10.63 7.84
C LEU A 214 -1.29 10.35 8.24
N ASN A 215 -0.83 9.11 8.04
CA ASN A 215 0.53 8.64 8.39
C ASN A 215 0.85 8.65 9.90
N ASP A 216 -0.14 8.94 10.74
CA ASP A 216 -0.08 8.75 12.17
C ASP A 216 -1.02 7.58 12.52
N ASN A 217 -2.15 7.79 13.19
CA ASN A 217 -3.11 6.73 13.49
C ASN A 217 -4.09 6.37 12.33
N LEU A 218 -3.95 6.98 11.15
CA LEU A 218 -4.69 6.61 9.94
C LEU A 218 -3.74 6.41 8.76
N ILE A 219 -3.63 5.18 8.28
CA ILE A 219 -2.66 4.78 7.26
C ILE A 219 -3.33 4.17 6.02
N GLU A 220 -2.76 4.46 4.86
CA GLU A 220 -3.11 3.79 3.61
C GLU A 220 -2.29 2.52 3.50
N VAL A 221 -2.92 1.41 3.17
CA VAL A 221 -2.27 0.11 3.00
C VAL A 221 -2.71 -0.54 1.70
N SER A 222 -2.05 -1.65 1.35
CA SER A 222 -2.50 -2.51 0.27
C SER A 222 -2.26 -3.98 0.64
N PRO A 223 -3.31 -4.79 0.89
CA PRO A 223 -3.17 -6.21 1.20
C PRO A 223 -2.31 -6.97 0.17
N PRO A 224 -2.46 -6.77 -1.16
CA PRO A 224 -1.52 -7.33 -2.13
C PRO A 224 -0.05 -6.93 -1.90
N ALA A 225 0.22 -5.69 -1.46
CA ALA A 225 1.57 -5.24 -1.15
C ALA A 225 2.12 -5.94 0.10
N THR A 226 1.31 -6.08 1.15
CA THR A 226 1.67 -6.84 2.36
C THR A 226 1.99 -8.28 2.02
N VAL A 227 1.14 -8.96 1.25
CA VAL A 227 1.40 -10.34 0.81
C VAL A 227 2.64 -10.41 -0.08
N HIS A 228 2.87 -9.42 -0.95
CA HIS A 228 4.06 -9.38 -1.79
C HIS A 228 5.33 -9.26 -0.96
N ALA A 229 5.36 -8.36 0.02
CA ALA A 229 6.53 -8.11 0.86
C ALA A 229 6.88 -9.33 1.72
N LEU A 230 5.88 -10.01 2.28
CA LEU A 230 6.09 -11.15 3.20
C LEU A 230 6.25 -12.49 2.48
N PHE A 231 5.57 -12.70 1.35
CA PHE A 231 5.46 -14.01 0.71
C PHE A 231 5.77 -14.00 -0.80
N GLY A 232 6.13 -12.85 -1.34
CA GLY A 232 6.53 -12.69 -2.73
C GLY A 232 5.37 -12.50 -3.73
N PRO A 233 5.71 -12.16 -4.99
CA PRO A 233 4.75 -11.78 -6.02
C PRO A 233 3.79 -12.89 -6.44
N ARG A 234 4.16 -14.17 -6.27
CA ARG A 234 3.29 -15.30 -6.63
C ARG A 234 2.06 -15.34 -5.72
N ARG A 235 2.27 -15.39 -4.40
CA ARG A 235 1.17 -15.40 -3.42
C ARG A 235 0.32 -14.13 -3.51
N ALA A 236 0.94 -12.98 -3.72
CA ALA A 236 0.23 -11.71 -3.88
C ALA A 236 -0.73 -11.68 -5.06
N ARG A 237 -0.43 -12.41 -6.16
CA ARG A 237 -1.36 -12.59 -7.27
C ARG A 237 -2.39 -13.67 -6.99
N GLY A 238 -1.96 -14.75 -6.35
CA GLY A 238 -2.72 -15.98 -6.21
C GLY A 238 -3.87 -15.94 -5.21
N TYR A 239 -3.69 -15.25 -4.06
CA TYR A 239 -4.68 -15.30 -2.97
C TYR A 239 -6.09 -14.76 -3.33
N LYS A 240 -6.26 -14.12 -4.50
CA LYS A 240 -7.56 -13.73 -5.06
C LYS A 240 -7.91 -14.39 -6.39
N ARG A 241 -6.94 -14.97 -7.10
CA ARG A 241 -7.08 -15.35 -8.52
C ARG A 241 -6.73 -16.79 -8.83
N ASP A 242 -6.16 -17.51 -7.87
CA ASP A 242 -5.89 -18.94 -8.03
C ASP A 242 -7.20 -19.72 -8.16
N ALA A 243 -7.10 -20.95 -8.68
CA ALA A 243 -8.26 -21.83 -8.81
C ALA A 243 -8.89 -22.14 -7.45
N ASP A 244 -8.04 -22.28 -6.42
CA ASP A 244 -8.46 -22.33 -5.02
C ASP A 244 -7.82 -21.18 -4.22
N PRO A 245 -8.48 -20.01 -4.17
CA PRO A 245 -8.01 -18.89 -3.36
C PRO A 245 -8.02 -19.20 -1.86
N TRP A 246 -8.84 -20.15 -1.40
CA TRP A 246 -8.95 -20.48 0.02
C TRP A 246 -7.65 -21.12 0.53
N GLU A 247 -7.11 -22.09 -0.21
CA GLU A 247 -5.85 -22.77 0.14
C GLU A 247 -4.70 -21.77 0.28
N THR A 248 -4.54 -20.88 -0.71
CA THR A 248 -3.49 -19.84 -0.67
C THR A 248 -3.65 -18.90 0.53
N ARG A 249 -4.89 -18.52 0.88
CA ARG A 249 -5.16 -17.67 2.05
C ARG A 249 -4.89 -18.43 3.35
N ALA A 250 -5.21 -19.72 3.42
CA ALA A 250 -4.96 -20.57 4.58
C ALA A 250 -3.45 -20.65 4.85
N GLU A 251 -2.66 -20.96 3.82
CA GLU A 251 -1.19 -20.98 3.91
C GLU A 251 -0.62 -19.64 4.38
N ILE A 252 -1.13 -18.53 3.84
CA ILE A 252 -0.70 -17.18 4.25
C ILE A 252 -0.92 -17.00 5.75
N VAL A 253 -2.13 -17.28 6.25
CA VAL A 253 -2.46 -17.12 7.67
C VAL A 253 -1.61 -18.02 8.56
N GLU A 254 -1.31 -19.26 8.15
CA GLU A 254 -0.46 -20.17 8.93
C GLU A 254 0.98 -19.67 9.08
N GLN A 255 1.46 -18.89 8.12
CA GLN A 255 2.79 -18.29 8.19
C GLN A 255 2.83 -16.97 8.96
N LEU A 256 1.68 -16.34 9.24
CA LEU A 256 1.57 -15.19 10.14
C LEU A 256 1.57 -15.68 11.60
N ARG A 257 2.73 -16.13 12.09
CA ARG A 257 2.89 -16.78 13.41
C ARG A 257 2.53 -15.89 14.60
N ASP A 258 2.52 -14.60 14.40
CA ASP A 258 2.16 -13.55 15.35
C ASP A 258 0.70 -13.10 15.20
N LEU A 259 -0.09 -13.72 14.32
CA LEU A 259 -1.52 -13.47 14.18
C LEU A 259 -2.33 -14.66 14.70
N GLN A 260 -3.26 -14.40 15.61
CA GLN A 260 -4.17 -15.41 16.17
C GLN A 260 -5.62 -14.99 15.96
N PHE A 261 -6.53 -15.96 15.95
CA PHE A 261 -7.96 -15.70 15.94
C PHE A 261 -8.52 -15.98 17.33
N ALA A 262 -9.21 -15.00 17.92
CA ALA A 262 -9.84 -15.21 19.23
C ALA A 262 -10.88 -16.34 19.11
N PRO A 263 -11.00 -17.25 20.10
CA PRO A 263 -12.08 -18.25 20.12
C PRO A 263 -13.48 -17.61 20.09
N THR A 264 -13.58 -16.38 20.57
CA THR A 264 -14.81 -15.59 20.65
C THR A 264 -15.04 -14.68 19.45
N SER A 265 -14.19 -14.72 18.40
CA SER A 265 -14.41 -13.85 17.24
C SER A 265 -15.70 -14.26 16.54
N GLY A 266 -16.64 -13.32 16.36
CA GLY A 266 -17.94 -13.58 15.74
C GLY A 266 -17.88 -14.05 14.27
N PHE A 267 -16.68 -14.11 13.70
CA PHE A 267 -16.37 -14.71 12.40
C PHE A 267 -15.28 -15.76 12.60
N SER A 268 -15.52 -17.00 12.15
CA SER A 268 -14.52 -18.06 12.21
C SER A 268 -13.38 -17.78 11.21
N ARG A 269 -12.19 -18.33 11.49
CA ARG A 269 -11.04 -18.28 10.57
C ARG A 269 -11.44 -18.74 9.17
N GLU A 270 -12.19 -19.83 9.06
CA GLU A 270 -12.65 -20.42 7.80
C GLU A 270 -13.55 -19.45 7.01
N GLN A 271 -14.42 -18.70 7.69
CA GLN A 271 -15.29 -17.72 7.05
C GLN A 271 -14.49 -16.53 6.49
N VAL A 272 -13.44 -16.09 7.21
CA VAL A 272 -12.51 -15.06 6.73
C VAL A 272 -11.80 -15.54 5.47
N LEU A 273 -11.28 -16.78 5.47
CA LEU A 273 -10.56 -17.34 4.32
C LEU A 273 -11.44 -17.46 3.07
N ARG A 274 -12.74 -17.68 3.22
CA ARG A 274 -13.68 -17.79 2.09
C ARG A 274 -14.07 -16.44 1.48
N ASN A 275 -13.99 -15.34 2.25
CA ASN A 275 -14.41 -14.02 1.81
C ASN A 275 -13.20 -13.10 1.59
N ASP A 276 -12.96 -12.69 0.35
CA ASP A 276 -11.78 -11.89 0.01
C ASP A 276 -11.78 -10.50 0.65
N HIS A 277 -12.95 -9.89 0.87
CA HIS A 277 -13.08 -8.62 1.57
C HIS A 277 -12.73 -8.75 3.06
N CYS A 278 -13.25 -9.79 3.72
CA CYS A 278 -12.89 -10.09 5.11
C CYS A 278 -11.39 -10.36 5.25
N PHE A 279 -10.82 -11.11 4.31
CA PHE A 279 -9.39 -11.41 4.30
C PHE A 279 -8.52 -10.15 4.11
N ASP A 280 -8.87 -9.30 3.15
CA ASP A 280 -8.18 -8.01 2.91
C ASP A 280 -8.29 -7.08 4.13
N ALA A 281 -9.43 -7.07 4.81
CA ALA A 281 -9.61 -6.30 6.03
C ALA A 281 -8.68 -6.81 7.15
N VAL A 282 -8.57 -8.13 7.34
CA VAL A 282 -7.62 -8.74 8.30
C VAL A 282 -6.17 -8.40 7.95
N LEU A 283 -5.79 -8.53 6.69
CA LEU A 283 -4.44 -8.16 6.23
C LEU A 283 -4.15 -6.67 6.42
N SER A 284 -5.15 -5.80 6.22
CA SER A 284 -5.03 -4.36 6.45
C SER A 284 -4.78 -4.07 7.94
N ALA A 285 -5.57 -4.69 8.82
CA ALA A 285 -5.42 -4.53 10.27
C ALA A 285 -4.05 -5.05 10.75
N TYR A 286 -3.65 -6.21 10.23
CA TYR A 286 -2.35 -6.81 10.52
C TYR A 286 -1.20 -5.94 10.01
N THR A 287 -1.36 -5.26 8.87
CA THR A 287 -0.37 -4.28 8.38
C THR A 287 -0.23 -3.10 9.35
N ALA A 288 -1.33 -2.60 9.93
CA ALA A 288 -1.27 -1.56 10.97
C ALA A 288 -0.56 -2.05 12.23
N PHE A 289 -0.81 -3.29 12.65
CA PHE A 289 -0.12 -3.92 13.77
C PHE A 289 1.40 -3.97 13.53
N LEU A 290 1.83 -4.50 12.38
CA LEU A 290 3.26 -4.55 12.02
C LEU A 290 3.88 -3.15 11.97
N TRP A 291 3.19 -2.19 11.33
CA TRP A 291 3.62 -0.79 11.24
C TRP A 291 3.86 -0.16 12.62
N ALA A 292 2.98 -0.42 13.58
CA ALA A 292 3.09 0.09 14.94
C ALA A 292 4.17 -0.63 15.76
N ARG A 293 4.23 -1.96 15.66
CA ARG A 293 5.19 -2.80 16.38
C ARG A 293 6.63 -2.53 15.96
N ASP A 294 6.85 -2.44 14.64
CA ASP A 294 8.18 -2.36 14.04
C ASP A 294 8.62 -0.91 13.78
N ASP A 295 7.82 0.07 14.19
CA ASP A 295 8.05 1.50 14.05
C ASP A 295 8.52 1.92 12.64
N TRP A 296 7.74 1.54 11.63
CA TRP A 296 8.09 1.83 10.25
C TRP A 296 8.14 3.34 9.99
N GLN A 297 9.13 3.75 9.22
CA GLN A 297 9.38 5.14 8.86
C GLN A 297 9.09 5.37 7.38
N LEU A 298 8.65 6.59 7.07
CA LEU A 298 8.57 7.03 5.68
C LEU A 298 9.98 6.97 5.03
N PRO A 299 10.07 6.64 3.73
CA PRO A 299 11.33 6.70 3.00
C PRO A 299 12.01 8.05 3.24
N ALA A 300 13.29 8.01 3.60
CA ALA A 300 14.06 9.23 3.86
C ALA A 300 14.12 10.13 2.62
N GLU A 301 14.30 9.50 1.46
CA GLU A 301 14.15 10.15 0.16
C GLU A 301 12.69 10.55 -0.06
N SER A 302 12.44 11.83 -0.30
CA SER A 302 11.09 12.38 -0.53
C SER A 302 10.15 12.24 0.68
N ARG A 303 10.67 12.16 1.91
CA ARG A 303 9.87 12.04 3.15
C ARG A 303 8.77 13.08 3.25
N GLU A 304 9.09 14.35 3.04
CA GLU A 304 8.13 15.47 3.13
C GLU A 304 6.98 15.32 2.13
N LEU A 305 7.32 14.89 0.90
CA LEU A 305 6.32 14.60 -0.13
C LEU A 305 5.39 13.48 0.33
N PHE A 306 5.91 12.35 0.79
CA PHE A 306 5.09 11.20 1.20
C PHE A 306 4.30 11.48 2.49
N ALA A 307 4.81 12.32 3.38
CA ALA A 307 4.09 12.76 4.57
C ALA A 307 2.82 13.53 4.18
N ARG A 308 2.91 14.40 3.17
CA ARG A 308 1.79 15.23 2.69
C ARG A 308 0.86 14.50 1.72
N ASP A 309 1.42 13.84 0.72
CA ASP A 309 0.70 13.20 -0.37
C ASP A 309 0.29 11.75 -0.04
N GLY A 310 0.60 11.27 1.16
CA GLY A 310 0.24 9.94 1.65
C GLY A 310 1.17 8.84 1.13
N TRP A 311 1.38 7.83 1.96
CA TRP A 311 2.20 6.66 1.66
C TRP A 311 1.39 5.38 1.77
N ILE A 312 1.68 4.41 0.89
CA ILE A 312 1.12 3.05 1.01
C ILE A 312 2.05 2.26 1.91
N TRP A 313 1.66 2.11 3.17
CA TRP A 313 2.43 1.37 4.15
C TRP A 313 2.38 -0.13 3.83
N THR A 314 3.57 -0.74 3.80
CA THR A 314 3.78 -2.14 3.48
C THR A 314 5.03 -2.61 4.21
N PRO A 315 5.10 -3.88 4.63
CA PRO A 315 6.29 -4.42 5.27
C PRO A 315 7.54 -4.15 4.43
N GLU A 316 8.62 -3.78 5.11
CA GLU A 316 9.93 -3.83 4.46
C GLU A 316 10.24 -5.29 4.14
N PRO A 317 10.76 -5.60 2.94
CA PRO A 317 11.22 -6.93 2.63
C PRO A 317 12.21 -7.35 3.71
N ALA A 318 12.07 -8.57 4.25
CA ALA A 318 13.06 -9.12 5.16
C ALA A 318 14.44 -8.95 4.50
N ARG A 319 15.35 -8.23 5.17
CA ARG A 319 16.74 -8.12 4.69
C ARG A 319 17.21 -9.56 4.58
N ARG A 320 17.53 -10.01 3.36
CA ARG A 320 18.15 -11.33 3.18
C ARG A 320 19.42 -11.30 4.02
N ALA A 321 19.44 -12.08 5.10
CA ALA A 321 20.62 -12.33 5.90
C ALA A 321 21.69 -13.04 5.04
#